data_AF-V9DTX0-F1
#
_entry.id   AF-V9DTX0-F1
#
_cell.length_a   1.000
_cell.length_b   1.000
_cell.length_c   1.000
_cell.angle_alpha   90.00
_cell.angle_beta   90.00
_cell.angle_gamma   90.00
#
_symmetry.space_group_name_H-M   'P 1'
#
loop_
_entity.id
_entity.type
_entity.pdbx_description
1 polymer ?
#
loop_
_entity_poly.entity_id
_entity_poly.type
_entity_poly.pdbx_seq_one_letter_code
_entity_poly.pdbx_strand_id
1 'polypeptide(L)'
;MVNQVELLQWCIMTRLNFSRTKKLRYLSLIDCVERPLIPNVSFDLARYTNANCEHEFRFDVAGVHELFSLLRIPDEVATVYNGKVHDRCPGIEDMCIMLRRLATPMRYYDMLHPRWYVQWHHHLQRRQCL
;
A
#
# COMPACT_ATOMS: atom_id res chain seq x y z
N MET A 1 10.79 -11.02 -16.76
CA MET A 1 10.40 -10.64 -15.38
C MET A 1 11.70 -10.49 -14.63
N VAL A 2 12.05 -9.28 -14.17
CA VAL A 2 13.30 -9.06 -13.42
C VAL A 2 13.07 -9.57 -12.01
N ASN A 3 13.97 -10.39 -11.49
CA ASN A 3 13.78 -10.98 -10.16
C ASN A 3 13.97 -9.90 -9.08
N GLN A 4 13.20 -9.93 -8.00
CA GLN A 4 13.28 -8.92 -6.94
C GLN A 4 14.68 -8.85 -6.31
N VAL A 5 15.38 -9.99 -6.28
CA VAL A 5 16.79 -10.10 -5.86
C VAL A 5 17.71 -9.31 -6.79
N GLU A 6 17.53 -9.42 -8.10
CA GLU A 6 18.32 -8.69 -9.10
C GLU A 6 18.10 -7.18 -8.99
N LEU A 7 16.87 -6.75 -8.70
CA LEU A 7 16.55 -5.34 -8.45
C LEU A 7 17.21 -4.81 -7.17
N LEU A 8 17.22 -5.58 -6.09
CA LEU A 8 17.87 -5.20 -4.84
C LEU A 8 19.40 -5.13 -4.99
N GLN A 9 19.99 -6.12 -5.67
CA GLN A 9 21.42 -6.12 -6.02
C GLN A 9 21.77 -4.88 -6.85
N TRP A 10 20.96 -4.58 -7.89
CA TRP A 10 21.14 -3.39 -8.70
C TRP A 10 21.04 -2.11 -7.87
N CYS A 11 20.00 -1.94 -7.04
CA CYS A 11 19.84 -0.79 -6.16
C CYS A 11 21.05 -0.57 -5.22
N ILE A 12 21.61 -1.64 -4.65
CA ILE A 12 22.79 -1.57 -3.78
C ILE A 12 24.04 -1.19 -4.57
N MET A 13 24.20 -1.73 -5.77
CA MET A 13 25.34 -1.46 -6.64
C MET A 13 25.33 -0.05 -7.23
N THR A 14 24.14 0.49 -7.57
CA THR A 14 23.98 1.82 -8.17
C THR A 14 23.95 2.95 -7.15
N ARG A 15 23.82 2.67 -5.84
CA ARG A 15 23.96 3.70 -4.79
C ARG A 15 25.38 4.26 -4.75
N LEU A 16 25.50 5.56 -5.04
CA LEU A 16 26.77 6.28 -5.13
C LEU A 16 27.44 6.50 -3.76
N ASN A 17 26.66 6.58 -2.68
CA ASN A 17 27.16 6.93 -1.34
C ASN A 17 27.64 5.74 -0.50
N PHE A 18 27.72 4.54 -1.08
CA PHE A 18 28.18 3.35 -0.37
C PHE A 18 29.61 3.01 -0.76
N SER A 19 30.50 2.90 0.23
CA SER A 19 31.81 2.31 0.04
C SER A 19 31.68 0.84 -0.39
N ARG A 20 32.69 0.32 -1.09
CA ARG A 20 32.71 -1.07 -1.57
C ARG A 20 32.43 -2.09 -0.45
N THR A 21 33.01 -1.87 0.72
CA THR A 21 32.79 -2.71 1.92
C THR A 21 31.34 -2.67 2.40
N LYS A 22 30.71 -1.49 2.35
CA LYS A 22 29.30 -1.33 2.72
C LYS A 22 28.41 -2.07 1.73
N LYS A 23 28.66 -1.97 0.42
CA LYS A 23 27.92 -2.70 -0.62
C LYS A 23 27.99 -4.22 -0.40
N LEU A 24 29.18 -4.76 -0.15
CA LEU A 24 29.37 -6.20 0.12
C LEU A 24 28.59 -6.68 1.36
N ARG A 25 28.59 -5.90 2.45
CA ARG A 25 27.79 -6.22 3.64
C ARG A 25 26.29 -6.22 3.36
N TYR A 26 25.78 -5.28 2.58
CA TYR A 26 24.36 -5.27 2.22
C TYR A 26 24.01 -6.42 1.29
N LEU A 27 24.86 -6.74 0.31
CA LEU A 27 24.66 -7.87 -0.59
C LEU A 27 24.63 -9.20 0.18
N SER A 28 25.52 -9.41 1.15
CA SER A 28 25.51 -10.63 1.98
C SER A 28 24.29 -10.74 2.88
N LEU A 29 23.58 -9.65 3.15
CA LEU A 29 22.34 -9.66 3.92
C LEU A 29 21.11 -9.96 3.06
N ILE A 30 21.19 -9.84 1.73
CA ILE A 30 20.05 -10.13 0.83
C ILE A 30 19.65 -11.61 0.97
N ASP A 31 20.62 -12.50 1.07
CA ASP A 31 20.37 -13.95 1.21
C ASP A 31 19.83 -14.32 2.61
N CYS A 32 20.01 -13.44 3.61
CA CYS A 32 19.61 -13.67 5.00
C CYS A 32 18.25 -13.07 5.35
N VAL A 33 17.69 -12.21 4.51
CA VAL A 33 16.36 -11.62 4.75
C VAL A 33 15.34 -12.58 4.16
N GLU A 34 14.77 -13.45 5.01
CA GLU A 34 13.54 -14.15 4.66
C GLU A 34 12.52 -13.12 4.20
N ARG A 35 12.03 -13.31 2.96
CA ARG A 35 11.01 -12.43 2.37
C ARG A 35 9.84 -12.38 3.35
N PRO A 36 9.40 -11.19 3.80
CA PRO A 36 8.28 -11.12 4.72
C PRO A 36 7.08 -11.80 4.06
N LEU A 37 6.51 -12.79 4.74
CA LEU A 37 5.27 -13.42 4.32
C LEU A 37 4.22 -12.31 4.22
N ILE A 38 3.87 -11.91 2.99
CA ILE A 38 2.76 -10.99 2.76
C ILE A 38 1.51 -11.81 3.04
N PRO A 39 0.78 -11.53 4.14
CA PRO A 39 -0.40 -12.31 4.44
C PRO A 39 -1.41 -12.05 3.31
N ASN A 40 -2.06 -13.11 2.83
CA ASN A 40 -3.08 -13.03 1.79
C ASN A 40 -4.38 -12.46 2.39
N VAL A 41 -4.34 -11.18 2.79
CA VAL A 41 -5.47 -10.43 3.30
C VAL A 41 -5.95 -9.52 2.17
N SER A 42 -7.16 -9.79 1.70
CA SER A 42 -7.88 -8.92 0.77
C SER A 42 -8.69 -7.89 1.56
N PHE A 43 -8.73 -6.65 1.06
CA PHE A 43 -9.69 -5.68 1.54
C PHE A 43 -11.12 -6.15 1.20
N ASP A 44 -12.03 -6.03 2.15
CA ASP A 44 -13.44 -6.42 1.98
C ASP A 44 -14.31 -5.43 2.74
N LEU A 45 -14.95 -4.53 1.98
CA LEU A 45 -15.83 -3.50 2.53
C LEU A 45 -17.07 -4.10 3.18
N ALA A 46 -17.52 -5.30 2.75
CA ALA A 46 -18.71 -5.95 3.32
C ALA A 46 -18.51 -6.38 4.78
N ARG A 47 -17.25 -6.49 5.25
CA ARG A 47 -16.92 -6.81 6.64
C ARG A 47 -16.94 -5.59 7.56
N TYR A 48 -17.07 -4.39 7.02
CA TYR A 48 -17.12 -3.17 7.81
C TYR A 48 -18.52 -2.95 8.38
N THR A 49 -18.57 -2.44 9.61
CA THR A 49 -19.79 -1.86 10.17
C THR A 49 -19.94 -0.41 9.67
N ASN A 50 -21.17 0.11 9.61
CA ASN A 50 -21.41 1.50 9.24
C ASN A 50 -20.62 2.47 10.12
N ALA A 51 -20.56 2.22 11.43
CA ALA A 51 -19.78 3.03 12.37
C ALA A 51 -18.28 3.05 12.03
N ASN A 52 -17.71 1.90 11.62
CA ASN A 52 -16.30 1.83 11.21
C ASN A 52 -16.08 2.56 9.87
N CYS A 53 -16.99 2.40 8.90
CA CYS A 53 -16.90 3.11 7.62
C CYS A 53 -17.01 4.63 7.80
N GLU A 54 -17.96 5.12 8.58
CA GLU A 54 -18.08 6.55 8.89
C GLU A 54 -16.85 7.06 9.65
N HIS A 55 -16.29 6.21 10.52
CA HIS A 55 -15.08 6.54 11.24
C HIS A 55 -13.84 6.65 10.33
N GLU A 56 -13.67 5.72 9.38
CA GLU A 56 -12.50 5.69 8.51
C GLU A 56 -12.63 6.61 7.30
N PHE A 57 -13.80 6.65 6.66
CA PHE A 57 -14.05 7.23 5.34
C PHE A 57 -15.03 8.42 5.34
N ARG A 58 -15.73 8.70 6.46
CA ARG A 58 -16.81 9.71 6.58
C ARG A 58 -18.12 9.38 5.84
N PHE A 59 -18.22 8.19 5.26
CA PHE A 59 -19.41 7.66 4.63
C PHE A 59 -19.74 6.32 5.25
N ASP A 60 -21.02 5.97 5.30
CA ASP A 60 -21.45 4.61 5.62
C ASP A 60 -21.15 3.65 4.46
N VAL A 61 -21.36 2.35 4.66
CA VAL A 61 -21.04 1.35 3.63
C VAL A 61 -21.82 1.62 2.34
N ALA A 62 -23.10 1.97 2.45
CA ALA A 62 -23.94 2.27 1.30
C ALA A 62 -23.46 3.53 0.55
N GLY A 63 -23.13 4.60 1.28
CA GLY A 63 -22.61 5.84 0.69
C GLY A 63 -21.28 5.65 -0.03
N VAL A 64 -20.40 4.76 0.44
CA VAL A 64 -19.17 4.41 -0.29
C VAL A 64 -19.49 3.72 -1.62
N HIS A 65 -20.43 2.77 -1.65
CA HIS A 65 -20.85 2.09 -2.88
C HIS A 65 -21.56 3.02 -3.87
N GLU A 66 -22.40 3.92 -3.36
CA GLU A 66 -23.05 4.94 -4.18
C GLU A 66 -22.01 5.87 -4.81
N LEU A 67 -21.05 6.35 -4.02
CA LEU A 67 -20.00 7.24 -4.50
C LEU A 67 -19.08 6.53 -5.52
N PHE A 68 -18.75 5.25 -5.29
CA PHE A 68 -18.01 4.42 -6.25
C PHE A 68 -18.72 4.36 -7.61
N SER A 69 -20.04 4.17 -7.57
CA SER A 69 -20.88 4.11 -8.78
C SER A 69 -20.97 5.47 -9.49
N LEU A 70 -21.16 6.56 -8.74
CA LEU A 70 -21.28 7.92 -9.26
C LEU A 70 -19.98 8.41 -9.91
N LEU A 71 -18.83 8.09 -9.31
CA LEU A 71 -17.51 8.45 -9.83
C LEU A 71 -17.06 7.53 -10.97
N ARG A 72 -17.81 6.45 -11.25
CA ARG A 72 -17.51 5.48 -12.32
C ARG A 72 -16.10 4.92 -12.22
N ILE A 73 -15.68 4.62 -10.99
CA ILE A 73 -14.36 4.03 -10.72
C ILE A 73 -14.36 2.62 -11.33
N PRO A 74 -13.30 2.22 -12.04
CA PRO A 74 -13.22 0.87 -12.61
C PRO A 74 -13.14 -0.18 -11.50
N ASP A 75 -13.66 -1.39 -11.76
CA ASP A 75 -13.65 -2.49 -10.78
C ASP A 75 -12.24 -2.90 -10.35
N GLU A 76 -11.23 -2.65 -11.20
CA GLU A 76 -9.82 -2.85 -10.92
C GLU A 76 -9.04 -1.61 -11.33
N VAL A 77 -8.20 -1.10 -10.41
CA VAL A 77 -7.31 0.03 -10.63
C VAL A 77 -5.88 -0.50 -10.68
N ALA A 78 -5.12 -0.06 -11.70
CA ALA A 78 -3.74 -0.47 -11.91
C ALA A 78 -2.81 0.75 -11.90
N THR A 79 -1.69 0.67 -11.18
CA THR A 79 -0.66 1.69 -11.25
C THR A 79 0.24 1.42 -12.45
N VAL A 80 0.28 2.37 -13.39
CA VAL A 80 1.10 2.27 -14.61
C VAL A 80 2.26 3.24 -14.50
N TYR A 81 3.49 2.73 -14.59
CA TYR A 81 4.69 3.54 -14.61
C TYR A 81 5.66 3.02 -15.68
N ASN A 82 6.17 3.93 -16.51
CA ASN A 82 6.98 3.63 -17.70
C ASN A 82 6.34 2.59 -18.64
N GLY A 83 5.02 2.69 -18.85
CA GLY A 83 4.27 1.78 -19.74
C GLY A 83 4.10 0.36 -19.21
N LYS A 84 4.47 0.10 -17.94
CA LYS A 84 4.31 -1.20 -17.28
C LYS A 84 3.34 -1.06 -16.12
N VAL A 85 2.49 -2.08 -15.94
CA VAL A 85 1.65 -2.22 -14.76
C VAL A 85 2.53 -2.72 -13.61
N HIS A 86 2.45 -2.04 -12.46
CA HIS A 86 3.15 -2.42 -11.23
C HIS A 86 2.17 -3.06 -10.27
N ASP A 87 1.30 -2.25 -9.65
CA ASP A 87 0.33 -2.73 -8.67
C ASP A 87 -1.08 -2.76 -9.24
N ARG A 88 -1.91 -3.66 -8.69
CA ARG A 88 -3.35 -3.69 -8.94
C ARG A 88 -4.11 -3.84 -7.64
N CYS A 89 -5.25 -3.17 -7.55
CA CYS A 89 -6.21 -3.34 -6.46
C CYS A 89 -7.64 -3.24 -7.00
N PRO A 90 -8.62 -3.84 -6.31
CA PRO A 90 -10.02 -3.57 -6.55
C PRO A 90 -10.30 -2.07 -6.46
N GLY A 91 -11.11 -1.52 -7.37
CA GLY A 91 -11.39 -0.08 -7.39
C GLY A 91 -12.08 0.41 -6.12
N ILE A 92 -12.87 -0.44 -5.45
CA ILE A 92 -13.47 -0.10 -4.16
C ILE A 92 -12.40 0.06 -3.06
N GLU A 93 -11.32 -0.73 -3.10
CA GLU A 93 -10.17 -0.60 -2.22
C GLU A 93 -9.44 0.71 -2.51
N ASP A 94 -9.19 1.02 -3.80
CA ASP A 94 -8.59 2.28 -4.22
C ASP A 94 -9.39 3.50 -3.75
N MET A 95 -10.72 3.45 -3.89
CA MET A 95 -11.61 4.50 -3.42
C MET A 95 -11.52 4.72 -1.91
N CYS A 96 -11.54 3.65 -1.12
CA CYS A 96 -11.37 3.72 0.34
C CYS A 96 -10.00 4.32 0.72
N ILE A 97 -8.93 4.00 -0.01
CA ILE A 97 -7.61 4.61 0.17
C ILE A 97 -7.66 6.13 -0.09
N MET A 98 -8.30 6.54 -1.20
CA MET A 98 -8.47 7.95 -1.54
C MET A 98 -9.28 8.71 -0.49
N LEU A 99 -10.44 8.18 -0.09
CA LEU A 99 -11.30 8.79 0.94
C LEU A 99 -10.55 9.00 2.26
N ARG A 100 -9.78 8.01 2.68
CA ARG A 100 -8.96 8.10 3.90
C ARG A 100 -7.91 9.22 3.80
N ARG A 101 -7.28 9.38 2.64
CA ARG A 101 -6.30 10.45 2.39
C ARG A 101 -6.94 11.85 2.34
N LEU A 102 -8.15 11.96 1.82
CA LEU A 102 -8.91 13.21 1.74
C LEU A 102 -9.55 13.62 3.08
N ALA A 103 -9.61 12.72 4.06
CA ALA A 103 -10.21 12.98 5.36
C ALA A 103 -9.42 13.98 6.27
N THR A 104 -8.51 14.78 5.73
CA THR A 104 -7.75 15.80 6.48
C THR A 104 -8.63 16.93 7.04
N PRO A 105 -8.29 17.52 8.20
CA PRO A 105 -7.15 17.21 9.08
C PRO A 105 -7.31 15.85 9.80
N MET A 106 -6.17 15.22 10.14
CA MET A 106 -6.12 13.98 10.91
C MET A 106 -6.97 14.13 12.18
N ARG A 107 -7.83 13.15 12.48
CA ARG A 107 -8.68 13.22 13.67
C ARG A 107 -7.80 13.17 14.92
N TYR A 108 -8.27 13.71 16.05
CA TYR A 108 -7.55 13.59 17.32
C TYR A 108 -7.19 12.12 17.64
N TYR A 109 -8.07 11.18 17.27
CA TYR A 109 -7.79 9.74 17.35
C TYR A 109 -6.58 9.29 16.52
N ASP A 110 -6.46 9.76 15.28
CA ASP A 110 -5.32 9.46 14.40
C ASP A 110 -4.01 10.05 14.98
N MET A 111 -4.09 11.19 15.68
CA MET A 111 -2.95 11.80 16.38
C MET A 111 -2.56 11.03 17.64
N LEU A 112 -3.53 10.47 18.37
CA LEU A 112 -3.29 9.67 19.58
C LEU A 112 -2.77 8.26 19.29
N HIS A 113 -3.08 7.72 18.11
CA HIS A 113 -2.76 6.35 17.75
C HIS A 113 -2.02 6.23 16.40
N PRO A 114 -0.85 6.88 16.23
CA PRO A 114 -0.10 6.90 14.97
C PRO A 114 0.29 5.50 14.47
N ARG A 115 0.28 4.50 15.34
CA ARG A 115 0.60 3.09 15.02
C ARG A 115 -0.38 2.44 14.04
N TRP A 116 -1.67 2.81 14.04
CA TRP A 116 -2.65 2.29 13.07
C TRP A 116 -2.48 2.95 11.69
N TYR A 117 -2.01 4.20 11.66
CA TYR A 117 -1.59 4.89 10.45
C TYR A 117 -0.45 4.12 9.76
N VAL A 118 0.52 3.65 10.54
CA VAL A 118 1.66 2.86 10.07
C VAL A 118 1.25 1.45 9.61
N GLN A 119 0.26 0.82 10.25
CA GLN A 119 -0.17 -0.54 9.90
C GLN A 119 -0.98 -0.62 8.59
N TRP A 120 -1.88 0.36 8.35
CA TRP A 120 -2.56 0.51 7.06
C TRP A 120 -1.59 0.91 5.95
N HIS A 121 -0.67 1.83 6.24
CA HIS A 121 0.38 2.21 5.29
C HIS A 121 1.33 1.03 4.99
N HIS A 122 1.60 0.14 5.93
CA HIS A 122 2.35 -1.11 5.69
C HIS A 122 1.55 -2.18 4.94
N HIS A 123 0.22 -2.19 4.98
CA HIS A 123 -0.58 -3.06 4.12
C HIS A 123 -0.56 -2.56 2.66
N LEU A 124 -0.58 -1.24 2.45
CA LEU A 124 -0.49 -0.62 1.13
C LEU A 124 0.95 -0.59 0.57
N GLN A 125 1.96 -0.27 1.39
CA GLN A 125 3.38 -0.30 1.00
C GLN A 125 3.92 -1.72 0.80
N ARG A 126 3.30 -2.76 1.36
CA ARG A 126 3.72 -4.15 1.09
C ARG A 126 3.18 -4.70 -0.23
N ARG A 127 2.18 -4.06 -0.85
CA ARG A 127 1.81 -4.34 -2.25
C ARG A 127 2.75 -3.66 -3.24
N GLN A 128 3.29 -2.48 -2.92
CA GLN A 128 4.29 -1.72 -3.70
C GLN A 128 5.66 -2.41 -3.93
N CYS A 129 5.78 -3.72 -3.70
CA CYS A 129 7.03 -4.49 -3.83
C CYS A 129 6.86 -5.77 -4.64
N LEU A 130 5.87 -5.84 -5.54
CA LEU A 130 5.75 -6.90 -6.54
C LEU A 130 5.85 -6.31 -7.96
#